data_AF-A0A0H0Y7Y0-F1
#
_entry.id   AF-A0A0H0Y7Y0-F1
#
_cell.length_a   1.000
_cell.length_b   1.000
_cell.length_c   1.000
_cell.angle_alpha   90.00
_cell.angle_beta   90.00
_cell.angle_gamma   90.00
#
_symmetry.space_group_name_H-M   'P 1'
#
loop_
_entity.id
_entity.type
_entity.pdbx_description
1 polymer ?
#
loop_
_entity_poly.entity_id
_entity_poly.type
_entity_poly.pdbx_seq_one_letter_code
_entity_poly.pdbx_strand_id
1 'polypeptide(L)'
;MKLSLKQKLIGASLSAVVVMATALTWLSAGQLFDQTRSGVYSRAQSLSTTASEGISDWVNIRKDIATAFNDYSTEQDVVPFLQQARKAGGFDDIFLGTPNGDMYRSHPERNRADYDPRTRPWYKDADAAGKQIITAAYQDAITNALLVTIAEPVMKNGQFVGVVGADVLIDQLISDVINLDAGENAHAMLIDMNEGTFLAHPDKSLTLKPITSVLKDFSEEAIERAADEGRIEDTVIKGKEKLYYFNKVPGTHWMFAIEMDRATEEAGHAVLLRDLLFTAVAITIVVILAVSWLVGFLFRDLNRVSNALEEIASGEGDLTQRLEPRSDDEVGKLAENFNRFVGNMHTMVTKLSHVSSALSEQARTTAQQAEERSQRISYQQDEINMVATAVNEMAAATQEIAGNADSTASNSEEAVQACSHGSSQVTQTQGSIQNLAQEVQVATDVIQELEAHGNSINTILSTIQGIAEQTNLLALNAAIEAARAGEQGRGFAVVADEVRVLSQRTHASTQEIQETIEMLQGTTAKAVGIMGDSRRLADTSVDDANAAAASLTQIHTAVERISDMATQIASAAEEQASVTTEITRNTEGIRDVSNELSVEAHQAAEQAAHLSELSHELEQEIQRFKL
;
A
#
# COMPACT_ATOMS: atom_id res chain seq x y z
N MET A 1 32.47 -5.30 -9.51
CA MET A 1 31.45 -4.63 -10.35
C MET A 1 30.22 -5.52 -10.47
N LYS A 2 29.03 -5.07 -10.08
CA LYS A 2 27.78 -5.80 -10.37
C LYS A 2 27.40 -5.51 -11.81
N LEU A 3 27.54 -6.51 -12.69
CA LEU A 3 27.12 -6.41 -14.09
C LEU A 3 25.59 -6.32 -14.17
N SER A 4 25.06 -5.40 -14.97
CA SER A 4 23.62 -5.32 -15.27
C SER A 4 23.14 -6.58 -16.00
N LEU A 5 21.84 -6.89 -15.93
CA LEU A 5 21.27 -8.02 -16.67
C LEU A 5 21.55 -7.93 -18.18
N LYS A 6 21.48 -6.71 -18.73
CA LYS A 6 21.90 -6.39 -20.10
C LYS A 6 23.36 -6.80 -20.38
N GLN A 7 24.29 -6.43 -19.50
CA GLN A 7 25.70 -6.79 -19.65
C GLN A 7 25.95 -8.30 -19.50
N LYS A 8 25.22 -8.99 -18.63
CA LYS A 8 25.30 -10.45 -18.46
C LYS A 8 24.84 -11.19 -19.71
N LEU A 9 23.71 -10.77 -20.31
CA LEU A 9 23.17 -11.38 -21.54
C LEU A 9 24.06 -11.12 -22.75
N ILE A 10 24.57 -9.90 -22.90
CA ILE A 10 25.55 -9.56 -23.96
C ILE A 10 26.82 -10.40 -23.77
N GLY A 11 27.35 -10.48 -22.55
CA GLY A 11 28.55 -11.29 -22.24
C GLY A 11 28.36 -12.77 -22.57
N ALA A 12 27.25 -13.38 -22.16
CA ALA A 12 26.93 -14.77 -22.44
C ALA A 12 26.79 -15.04 -23.95
N SER A 13 26.06 -14.18 -24.65
CA SER A 13 25.84 -14.31 -26.11
C SER A 13 27.14 -14.16 -26.90
N LEU A 14 27.96 -13.17 -26.54
CA LEU A 14 29.27 -12.94 -27.16
C LEU A 14 30.22 -14.12 -26.93
N SER A 15 30.26 -14.66 -25.71
CA SER A 15 31.11 -15.82 -25.43
C SER A 15 30.73 -17.05 -26.27
N ALA A 16 29.43 -17.29 -26.47
CA ALA A 16 28.97 -18.38 -27.32
C ALA A 16 29.36 -18.18 -28.80
N VAL A 17 29.20 -16.96 -29.32
CA VAL A 17 29.57 -16.61 -30.72
C VAL A 17 31.07 -16.77 -30.94
N VAL A 18 31.90 -16.29 -30.01
CA VAL A 18 33.36 -16.39 -30.13
C VAL A 18 33.83 -17.84 -30.08
N VAL A 19 33.27 -18.65 -29.17
CA VAL A 19 33.59 -20.09 -29.10
C VAL A 19 33.19 -20.80 -30.39
N MET A 20 32.01 -20.52 -30.92
CA MET A 20 31.52 -21.12 -32.18
C MET A 20 32.37 -20.70 -33.39
N ALA A 21 32.68 -19.41 -33.52
CA ALA A 21 33.51 -18.88 -34.62
C ALA A 21 34.92 -19.49 -34.60
N THR A 22 35.51 -19.62 -33.42
CA THR A 22 36.84 -20.24 -33.25
C THR A 22 36.82 -21.71 -33.63
N ALA A 23 35.82 -22.47 -33.18
CA ALA A 23 35.67 -23.88 -33.50
C ALA A 23 35.46 -24.13 -35.01
N LEU A 24 34.60 -23.33 -35.65
CA LEU A 24 34.33 -23.43 -37.10
C LEU A 24 35.56 -23.07 -37.94
N THR A 25 36.28 -22.02 -37.54
CA THR A 25 37.52 -21.58 -38.22
C THR A 25 38.58 -22.68 -38.14
N TRP A 26 38.78 -23.27 -36.95
CA TRP A 26 39.71 -24.38 -36.75
C TRP A 26 39.35 -25.57 -37.65
N LEU A 27 38.08 -25.99 -37.63
CA LEU A 27 37.62 -27.15 -38.38
C LEU A 27 37.76 -26.94 -39.89
N SER A 28 37.44 -25.74 -40.37
CA SER A 28 37.56 -25.38 -41.79
C SER A 28 39.01 -25.27 -42.25
N ALA A 29 39.91 -24.75 -41.41
CA ALA A 29 41.34 -24.71 -41.69
C ALA A 29 41.95 -26.12 -41.83
N GLY A 30 41.55 -27.05 -40.94
CA GLY A 30 41.96 -28.46 -41.04
C GLY A 30 41.45 -29.11 -42.33
N GLN A 31 40.18 -28.92 -42.67
CA GLN A 31 39.59 -29.47 -43.89
C GLN A 31 40.27 -28.93 -45.17
N LEU A 32 40.63 -27.65 -45.19
CA LEU A 32 41.31 -27.01 -46.33
C LEU A 32 42.73 -27.58 -46.56
N PHE A 33 43.45 -27.86 -45.47
CA PHE A 33 44.77 -28.49 -45.53
C PHE A 33 44.69 -29.90 -46.13
N ASP A 34 43.76 -30.72 -45.63
CA ASP A 34 43.55 -32.09 -46.11
C ASP A 34 43.12 -32.11 -47.59
N GLN A 35 42.23 -31.20 -48.00
CA GLN A 35 41.80 -31.07 -49.40
C GLN A 35 42.95 -30.70 -50.33
N THR A 36 43.82 -29.77 -49.92
CA THR A 36 44.96 -29.34 -50.74
C THR A 36 45.92 -30.51 -50.96
N ARG A 37 46.30 -31.21 -49.89
CA ARG A 37 47.22 -32.36 -49.98
C ARG A 37 46.65 -33.51 -50.80
N SER A 38 45.36 -33.80 -50.64
CA SER A 38 44.67 -34.82 -51.44
C SER A 38 44.61 -34.45 -52.93
N GLY A 39 44.43 -33.17 -53.25
CA GLY A 39 44.41 -32.67 -54.63
C GLY A 39 45.74 -32.84 -55.36
N VAL A 40 46.85 -32.44 -54.72
CA VAL A 40 48.22 -32.63 -55.26
C VAL A 40 48.48 -34.11 -55.53
N TYR A 41 48.15 -34.95 -54.55
CA TYR A 41 48.31 -36.41 -54.65
C TYR A 41 47.50 -37.00 -55.82
N SER A 42 46.21 -36.66 -55.92
CA SER A 42 45.34 -37.17 -56.98
C SER A 42 45.81 -36.71 -58.37
N ARG A 43 46.31 -35.48 -58.51
CA ARG A 43 46.87 -34.99 -59.78
C ARG A 43 48.13 -35.76 -60.16
N ALA A 44 49.08 -35.89 -59.23
CA ALA A 44 50.32 -36.62 -59.47
C ALA A 44 50.07 -38.08 -59.84
N GLN A 45 49.15 -38.75 -59.13
CA GLN A 45 48.70 -40.10 -59.43
C GLN A 45 48.06 -40.20 -60.81
N SER A 46 47.04 -39.38 -61.10
CA SER A 46 46.31 -39.43 -62.38
C SER A 46 47.24 -39.19 -63.56
N LEU A 47 48.12 -38.20 -63.46
CA LEU A 47 49.05 -37.87 -64.53
C LEU A 47 50.10 -38.97 -64.71
N SER A 48 50.67 -39.47 -63.61
CA SER A 48 51.69 -40.53 -63.68
C SER A 48 51.11 -41.84 -64.20
N THR A 49 49.89 -42.21 -63.81
CA THR A 49 49.22 -43.41 -64.35
C THR A 49 48.95 -43.26 -65.84
N THR A 50 48.39 -42.12 -66.26
CA THR A 50 48.10 -41.88 -67.68
C THR A 50 49.37 -41.87 -68.53
N ALA A 51 50.44 -41.22 -68.04
CA ALA A 51 51.73 -41.20 -68.72
C ALA A 51 52.35 -42.61 -68.77
N SER A 52 52.38 -43.34 -67.66
CA SER A 52 52.92 -44.71 -67.61
C SER A 52 52.17 -45.67 -68.52
N GLU A 53 50.84 -45.60 -68.58
CA GLU A 53 50.03 -46.40 -69.51
C GLU A 53 50.33 -46.02 -70.97
N GLY A 54 50.38 -44.72 -71.29
CA GLY A 54 50.72 -44.26 -72.64
C GLY A 54 52.12 -44.69 -73.10
N ILE A 55 53.10 -44.68 -72.20
CA ILE A 55 54.45 -45.20 -72.48
C ILE A 55 54.40 -46.72 -72.66
N SER A 56 53.65 -47.43 -71.83
CA SER A 56 53.46 -48.88 -71.96
C SER A 56 52.85 -49.26 -73.30
N ASP A 57 51.77 -48.58 -73.71
CA ASP A 57 51.12 -48.79 -75.00
C ASP A 57 52.08 -48.49 -76.16
N TRP A 58 52.83 -47.39 -76.08
CA TRP A 58 53.84 -47.02 -77.07
C TRP A 58 54.91 -48.10 -77.25
N VAL A 59 55.32 -48.76 -76.16
CA VAL A 59 56.25 -49.89 -76.18
C VAL A 59 55.57 -51.16 -76.69
N ASN A 60 54.36 -51.47 -76.23
CA ASN A 60 53.64 -52.71 -76.58
C ASN A 60 53.27 -52.76 -78.06
N ILE A 61 52.85 -51.64 -78.66
CA ILE A 61 52.60 -51.56 -80.11
C ILE A 61 53.85 -51.97 -80.90
N ARG A 62 55.02 -51.51 -80.46
CA ARG A 62 56.30 -51.83 -81.11
C ARG A 62 56.69 -53.29 -80.88
N LYS A 63 56.48 -53.80 -79.67
CA LYS A 63 56.62 -55.23 -79.37
C LYS A 63 55.78 -56.10 -80.29
N ASP A 64 54.49 -55.79 -80.43
CA ASP A 64 53.56 -56.55 -81.26
C ASP A 64 53.96 -56.51 -82.74
N ILE A 65 54.43 -55.38 -83.25
CA ILE A 65 54.90 -55.26 -84.64
C ILE A 65 56.18 -56.07 -84.85
N ALA A 66 57.10 -56.09 -83.88
CA ALA A 66 58.28 -56.94 -83.94
C ALA A 66 57.90 -58.43 -83.91
N THR A 67 56.97 -58.81 -83.04
CA THR A 67 56.45 -60.19 -82.96
C THR A 67 55.72 -60.60 -84.24
N ALA A 68 54.96 -59.72 -84.87
CA ALA A 68 54.23 -60.01 -86.11
C ALA A 68 55.16 -60.40 -87.28
N PHE A 69 56.42 -59.94 -87.27
CA PHE A 69 57.41 -60.38 -88.25
C PHE A 69 57.78 -61.87 -88.09
N ASN A 70 57.65 -62.44 -86.89
CA ASN A 70 58.09 -63.80 -86.58
C ASN A 70 57.40 -64.87 -87.45
N ASP A 71 56.16 -64.64 -87.88
CA ASP A 71 55.42 -65.54 -88.79
C ASP A 71 56.14 -65.74 -90.13
N TYR A 72 56.86 -64.71 -90.59
CA TYR A 72 57.56 -64.67 -91.88
C TYR A 72 59.06 -64.97 -91.77
N SER A 73 59.55 -65.31 -90.57
CA SER A 73 60.98 -65.55 -90.29
C SER A 73 61.63 -66.71 -91.07
N THR A 74 60.84 -67.58 -91.69
CA THR A 74 61.32 -68.72 -92.50
C THR A 74 60.98 -68.60 -93.98
N GLU A 75 60.46 -67.46 -94.43
CA GLU A 75 60.26 -67.21 -95.86
C GLU A 75 61.62 -67.14 -96.58
N GLN A 76 61.64 -67.48 -97.87
CA GLN A 76 62.90 -67.54 -98.62
C GLN A 76 63.58 -66.17 -98.75
N ASP A 77 62.80 -65.08 -98.76
CA ASP A 77 63.28 -63.70 -98.70
C ASP A 77 62.51 -62.94 -97.60
N VAL A 78 63.18 -62.74 -96.46
CA VAL A 78 62.59 -62.09 -95.28
C VAL A 78 62.69 -60.55 -95.31
N VAL A 79 63.48 -59.98 -96.22
CA VAL A 79 63.81 -58.54 -96.22
C VAL A 79 62.58 -57.65 -96.45
N PRO A 80 61.65 -57.93 -97.38
CA PRO A 80 60.46 -57.10 -97.57
C PRO A 80 59.57 -57.02 -96.31
N PHE A 81 59.47 -58.12 -95.55
CA PHE A 81 58.71 -58.17 -94.31
C PHE A 81 59.38 -57.36 -93.20
N LEU A 82 60.72 -57.43 -93.09
CA LEU A 82 61.50 -56.56 -92.21
C LEU A 82 61.29 -55.07 -92.59
N GLN A 83 61.30 -54.73 -93.88
CA GLN A 83 61.05 -53.35 -94.33
C GLN A 83 59.64 -52.85 -93.99
N GLN A 84 58.64 -53.73 -94.08
CA GLN A 84 57.27 -53.41 -93.69
C GLN A 84 57.15 -53.18 -92.17
N ALA A 85 57.70 -54.10 -91.37
CA ALA A 85 57.73 -53.97 -89.91
C ALA A 85 58.47 -52.70 -89.46
N ARG A 86 59.59 -52.35 -90.11
CA ARG A 86 60.31 -51.09 -89.87
C ARG A 86 59.40 -49.87 -90.01
N LYS A 87 58.72 -49.76 -91.15
CA LYS A 87 57.84 -48.62 -91.44
C LYS A 87 56.63 -48.57 -90.51
N ALA A 88 56.05 -49.72 -90.18
CA ALA A 88 54.87 -49.80 -89.30
C ALA A 88 55.21 -49.46 -87.85
N GLY A 89 56.32 -49.98 -87.31
CA GLY A 89 56.73 -49.76 -85.92
C GLY A 89 57.51 -48.47 -85.70
N GLY A 90 57.90 -47.77 -86.78
CA GLY A 90 58.77 -46.61 -86.71
C GLY A 90 60.16 -46.97 -86.16
N PHE A 91 60.66 -48.17 -86.47
CA PHE A 91 62.00 -48.61 -86.07
C PHE A 91 63.07 -47.91 -86.91
N ASP A 92 64.25 -47.66 -86.32
CA ASP A 92 65.42 -47.26 -87.10
C ASP A 92 65.88 -48.40 -88.00
N ASP A 93 65.96 -49.62 -87.44
CA ASP A 93 66.21 -50.87 -88.16
C ASP A 93 65.46 -52.02 -87.46
N ILE A 94 64.99 -53.00 -88.22
CA ILE A 94 64.54 -54.29 -87.69
C ILE A 94 65.23 -55.41 -88.44
N PHE A 95 65.65 -56.43 -87.72
CA PHE A 95 66.57 -57.43 -88.23
C PHE A 95 66.39 -58.80 -87.60
N LEU A 96 66.80 -59.83 -88.33
CA LEU A 96 66.79 -61.24 -87.91
C LEU A 96 68.23 -61.77 -87.94
N GLY A 97 68.75 -62.14 -86.78
CA GLY A 97 69.97 -62.93 -86.66
C GLY A 97 69.64 -64.41 -86.61
N THR A 98 70.31 -65.24 -87.40
CA THR A 98 70.09 -66.70 -87.40
C THR A 98 71.11 -67.43 -86.51
N PRO A 99 70.81 -68.68 -86.07
CA PRO A 99 71.76 -69.51 -85.33
C PRO A 99 73.05 -69.83 -86.12
N ASN A 100 72.98 -69.76 -87.45
CA ASN A 100 74.13 -69.96 -88.33
C ASN A 100 75.06 -68.74 -88.38
N GLY A 101 74.63 -67.59 -87.83
CA GLY A 101 75.36 -66.33 -87.83
C GLY A 101 74.97 -65.39 -88.98
N ASP A 102 73.96 -65.74 -89.79
CA ASP A 102 73.48 -64.86 -90.84
C ASP A 102 72.69 -63.69 -90.25
N MET A 103 72.78 -62.52 -90.89
CA MET A 103 72.08 -61.31 -90.46
C MET A 103 71.26 -60.74 -91.62
N TYR A 104 69.95 -60.65 -91.40
CA TYR A 104 69.01 -60.01 -92.33
C TYR A 104 68.52 -58.71 -91.71
N ARG A 105 68.59 -57.61 -92.45
CA ARG A 105 68.17 -56.28 -91.99
C ARG A 105 67.12 -55.71 -92.93
N SER A 106 66.24 -54.89 -92.36
CA SER A 106 65.33 -54.04 -93.12
C SER A 106 66.06 -53.01 -93.99
N HIS A 107 67.30 -52.68 -93.60
CA HIS A 107 68.30 -51.96 -94.39
C HIS A 107 69.42 -52.92 -94.84
N PRO A 108 69.28 -53.66 -95.96
CA PRO A 108 70.28 -54.62 -96.42
C PRO A 108 71.66 -53.99 -96.66
N GLU A 109 71.72 -52.71 -97.01
CA GLU A 109 72.95 -51.95 -97.18
C GLU A 109 73.76 -51.78 -95.88
N ARG A 110 73.13 -51.98 -94.71
CA ARG A 110 73.80 -51.97 -93.40
C ARG A 110 74.40 -53.34 -93.01
N ASN A 111 74.17 -54.40 -93.79
CA ASN A 111 74.78 -55.70 -93.54
C ASN A 111 76.30 -55.65 -93.74
N ARG A 112 77.05 -56.30 -92.84
CA ARG A 112 78.52 -56.39 -92.91
C ARG A 112 78.94 -57.85 -92.80
N ALA A 113 79.91 -58.26 -93.62
CA ALA A 113 80.36 -59.66 -93.67
C ALA A 113 81.09 -60.13 -92.40
N ASP A 114 81.59 -59.20 -91.58
CA ASP A 114 82.28 -59.45 -90.30
C ASP A 114 81.33 -59.37 -89.08
N TYR A 115 80.03 -59.18 -89.29
CA TYR A 115 79.06 -59.04 -88.20
C TYR A 115 78.44 -60.38 -87.83
N ASP A 116 78.71 -60.87 -86.62
CA ASP A 116 78.03 -62.04 -86.04
C ASP A 116 76.96 -61.60 -85.01
N PRO A 117 75.66 -61.75 -85.31
CA PRO A 117 74.58 -61.33 -84.42
C PRO A 117 74.61 -62.06 -83.08
N ARG A 118 75.09 -63.31 -83.04
CA ARG A 118 75.10 -64.16 -81.83
C ARG A 118 76.03 -63.66 -80.74
N THR A 119 76.97 -62.78 -81.09
CA THR A 119 77.92 -62.20 -80.12
C THR A 119 77.34 -61.00 -79.38
N ARG A 120 76.24 -60.41 -79.89
CA ARG A 120 75.68 -59.14 -79.42
C ARG A 120 74.79 -59.31 -78.19
N PRO A 121 74.77 -58.32 -77.27
CA PRO A 121 73.92 -58.37 -76.08
C PRO A 121 72.45 -58.64 -76.40
N TRP A 122 71.84 -57.87 -77.30
CA TRP A 122 70.42 -58.05 -77.68
C TRP A 122 70.08 -59.49 -78.11
N TYR A 123 71.00 -60.18 -78.80
CA TYR A 123 70.78 -61.57 -79.23
C TYR A 123 70.90 -62.53 -78.06
N LYS A 124 71.99 -62.42 -77.29
CA LYS A 124 72.26 -63.29 -76.13
C LYS A 124 71.21 -63.12 -75.04
N ASP A 125 70.82 -61.89 -74.76
CA ASP A 125 69.89 -61.55 -73.69
C ASP A 125 68.48 -62.03 -74.04
N ALA A 126 68.06 -61.89 -75.30
CA ALA A 126 66.76 -62.38 -75.75
C ALA A 126 66.70 -63.92 -75.81
N ASP A 127 67.75 -64.56 -76.31
CA ASP A 127 67.88 -66.02 -76.33
C ASP A 127 67.89 -66.60 -74.91
N ALA A 128 68.70 -66.02 -74.01
CA ALA A 128 68.78 -66.44 -72.61
C ALA A 128 67.47 -66.19 -71.84
N ALA A 129 66.77 -65.08 -72.14
CA ALA A 129 65.48 -64.79 -71.53
C ALA A 129 64.37 -65.72 -72.02
N GLY A 130 64.51 -66.32 -73.21
CA GLY A 130 63.50 -67.20 -73.82
C GLY A 130 62.17 -66.49 -74.13
N LYS A 131 62.15 -65.15 -74.08
CA LYS A 131 60.98 -64.30 -74.27
C LYS A 131 61.44 -62.95 -74.84
N GLN A 132 60.48 -62.16 -75.31
CA GLN A 132 60.75 -60.80 -75.76
C GLN A 132 61.25 -59.91 -74.61
N ILE A 133 62.31 -59.16 -74.87
CA ILE A 133 62.95 -58.23 -73.94
C ILE A 133 63.11 -56.83 -74.56
N ILE A 134 63.38 -55.85 -73.72
CA ILE A 134 63.87 -54.52 -74.11
C ILE A 134 65.25 -54.38 -73.51
N THR A 135 66.25 -54.04 -74.31
CA THR A 135 67.61 -53.80 -73.81
C THR A 135 67.67 -52.53 -72.98
N ALA A 136 68.74 -52.37 -72.18
CA ALA A 136 69.16 -51.07 -71.69
C ALA A 136 69.31 -50.07 -72.86
N ALA A 137 69.11 -48.79 -72.60
CA ALA A 137 69.32 -47.75 -73.61
C ALA A 137 70.81 -47.58 -73.91
N TYR A 138 71.17 -47.56 -75.19
CA TYR A 138 72.54 -47.37 -75.65
C TYR A 138 72.60 -46.49 -76.89
N GLN A 139 73.77 -45.92 -77.15
CA GLN A 139 73.99 -45.13 -78.36
C GLN A 139 74.28 -46.07 -79.53
N ASP A 140 73.53 -45.89 -80.61
CA ASP A 140 73.74 -46.65 -81.82
C ASP A 140 75.15 -46.45 -82.38
N ALA A 141 75.77 -47.53 -82.81
CA ALA A 141 77.16 -47.52 -83.30
C ALA A 141 77.30 -46.81 -84.66
N ILE A 142 76.20 -46.52 -85.36
CA ILE A 142 76.20 -45.88 -86.69
C ILE A 142 75.71 -44.44 -86.60
N THR A 143 74.55 -44.23 -85.99
CA THR A 143 73.83 -42.95 -85.96
C THR A 143 74.14 -42.12 -84.72
N ASN A 144 74.74 -42.73 -83.69
CA ASN A 144 74.96 -42.12 -82.37
C ASN A 144 73.65 -41.67 -81.68
N ALA A 145 72.49 -42.09 -82.19
CA ALA A 145 71.20 -41.82 -81.62
C ALA A 145 70.95 -42.73 -80.42
N LEU A 146 70.17 -42.25 -79.45
CA LEU A 146 69.83 -43.03 -78.27
C LEU A 146 68.67 -43.96 -78.60
N LEU A 147 68.90 -45.25 -78.44
CA LEU A 147 67.90 -46.26 -78.77
C LEU A 147 67.85 -47.39 -77.75
N VAL A 148 66.73 -48.12 -77.78
CA VAL A 148 66.56 -49.41 -77.14
C VAL A 148 66.22 -50.43 -78.20
N THR A 149 66.70 -51.67 -78.03
CA THR A 149 66.36 -52.76 -78.94
C THR A 149 65.28 -53.61 -78.29
N ILE A 150 64.15 -53.79 -78.98
CA ILE A 150 63.17 -54.83 -78.65
C ILE A 150 63.66 -56.11 -79.31
N ALA A 151 64.01 -57.12 -78.52
CA ALA A 151 64.58 -58.35 -79.02
C ALA A 151 63.74 -59.57 -78.60
N GLU A 152 63.48 -60.49 -79.52
CA GLU A 152 62.64 -61.66 -79.30
C GLU A 152 63.24 -62.92 -79.93
N PRO A 153 63.37 -64.03 -79.16
CA PRO A 153 63.73 -65.31 -79.74
C PRO A 153 62.56 -65.89 -80.54
N VAL A 154 62.82 -66.26 -81.80
CA VAL A 154 61.81 -66.78 -82.71
C VAL A 154 61.83 -68.30 -82.73
N MET A 155 60.69 -68.90 -82.37
CA MET A 155 60.47 -70.34 -82.40
C MET A 155 59.40 -70.69 -83.45
N LYS A 156 59.70 -71.58 -84.39
CA LYS A 156 58.72 -72.09 -85.37
C LYS A 156 58.64 -73.61 -85.29
N ASN A 157 57.46 -74.13 -85.03
CA ASN A 157 57.21 -75.57 -84.80
C ASN A 157 58.14 -76.20 -83.74
N GLY A 158 58.50 -75.44 -82.69
CA GLY A 158 59.40 -75.90 -81.62
C GLY A 158 60.89 -75.82 -81.93
N GLN A 159 61.29 -75.34 -83.11
CA GLN A 159 62.69 -75.12 -83.48
C GLN A 159 63.06 -73.63 -83.40
N PHE A 160 64.23 -73.35 -82.83
CA PHE A 160 64.79 -71.99 -82.75
C PHE A 160 65.28 -71.54 -84.13
N VAL A 161 64.68 -70.45 -84.63
CA VAL A 161 64.94 -69.89 -85.96
C VAL A 161 65.94 -68.74 -85.90
N GLY A 162 66.07 -68.09 -84.75
CA GLY A 162 66.95 -66.94 -84.55
C GLY A 162 66.37 -65.94 -83.57
N VAL A 163 66.96 -64.75 -83.50
CA VAL A 163 66.45 -63.62 -82.70
C VAL A 163 66.12 -62.46 -83.63
N VAL A 164 64.92 -61.93 -83.47
CA VAL A 164 64.49 -60.68 -84.11
C VAL A 164 64.83 -59.54 -83.17
N GLY A 165 65.53 -58.53 -83.67
CA GLY A 165 65.80 -57.29 -82.96
C GLY A 165 65.23 -56.11 -83.72
N ALA A 166 64.57 -55.19 -83.02
CA ALA A 166 64.00 -53.97 -83.56
C ALA A 166 64.55 -52.76 -82.77
N ASP A 167 65.33 -51.93 -83.44
CA ASP A 167 65.96 -50.75 -82.87
C ASP A 167 64.97 -49.58 -82.86
N VAL A 168 64.66 -49.10 -81.65
CA VAL A 168 63.68 -48.04 -81.39
C VAL A 168 64.40 -46.79 -80.89
N LEU A 169 64.37 -45.71 -81.69
CA LEU A 169 64.84 -44.40 -81.23
C LEU A 169 63.92 -43.88 -80.12
N ILE A 170 64.49 -43.48 -78.98
CA ILE A 170 63.71 -43.00 -77.83
C ILE A 170 63.72 -41.48 -77.66
N ASP A 171 64.36 -40.73 -78.56
CA ASP A 171 64.45 -39.26 -78.47
C ASP A 171 63.06 -38.58 -78.45
N GLN A 172 62.11 -39.10 -79.24
CA GLN A 172 60.75 -38.59 -79.23
C GLN A 172 60.07 -38.89 -77.89
N LEU A 173 60.19 -40.11 -77.39
CA LEU A 173 59.65 -40.51 -76.09
C LEU A 173 60.21 -39.65 -74.95
N ILE A 174 61.53 -39.41 -74.95
CA ILE A 174 62.19 -38.54 -73.98
C ILE A 174 61.64 -37.11 -74.06
N SER A 175 61.44 -36.60 -75.29
CA SER A 175 60.89 -35.27 -75.51
C SER A 175 59.43 -35.17 -75.03
N ASP A 176 58.63 -36.20 -75.27
CA ASP A 176 57.23 -36.25 -74.84
C ASP A 176 57.12 -36.30 -73.30
N VAL A 177 58.01 -37.05 -72.63
CA VAL A 177 58.09 -37.09 -71.16
C VAL A 177 58.49 -35.74 -70.58
N ILE A 178 59.56 -35.11 -71.07
CA ILE A 178 60.07 -33.85 -70.48
C ILE A 178 59.10 -32.68 -70.70
N ASN A 179 58.35 -32.68 -71.80
CA ASN A 179 57.38 -31.63 -72.12
C ASN A 179 55.98 -31.88 -71.54
N LEU A 180 55.80 -32.92 -70.72
CA LEU A 180 54.52 -33.17 -70.05
C LEU A 180 54.24 -32.05 -69.05
N ASP A 181 53.06 -31.43 -69.16
CA ASP A 181 52.59 -30.44 -68.19
C ASP A 181 52.21 -31.12 -66.87
N ALA A 182 53.17 -31.16 -65.94
CA ALA A 182 52.98 -31.73 -64.62
C ALA A 182 52.50 -30.71 -63.57
N GLY A 183 52.32 -29.45 -63.95
CA GLY A 183 52.04 -28.33 -63.06
C GLY A 183 53.19 -27.33 -62.97
N GLU A 184 52.92 -26.21 -62.27
CA GLU A 184 53.90 -25.14 -62.09
C GLU A 184 55.07 -25.62 -61.23
N ASN A 185 56.31 -25.46 -61.72
CA ASN A 185 57.53 -25.96 -61.08
C ASN A 185 57.51 -27.48 -60.82
N ALA A 186 56.80 -28.24 -61.66
CA ALA A 186 56.82 -29.69 -61.67
C ALA A 186 57.46 -30.23 -62.96
N HIS A 187 58.17 -31.34 -62.84
CA HIS A 187 58.96 -31.91 -63.92
C HIS A 187 58.80 -33.43 -64.00
N ALA A 188 58.46 -33.93 -65.19
CA ALA A 188 58.38 -35.35 -65.46
C ALA A 188 59.72 -35.94 -65.90
N MET A 189 59.95 -37.20 -65.54
CA MET A 189 61.18 -37.95 -65.76
C MET A 189 60.85 -39.40 -66.08
N LEU A 190 61.76 -40.06 -66.80
CA LEU A 190 61.70 -41.50 -67.07
C LEU A 190 63.02 -42.12 -66.64
N ILE A 191 62.93 -43.23 -65.92
CA ILE A 191 64.06 -43.89 -65.27
C ILE A 191 64.09 -45.34 -65.75
N ASP A 192 65.28 -45.86 -66.08
CA ASP A 192 65.52 -47.28 -66.29
C ASP A 192 65.91 -47.92 -64.95
N MET A 193 65.01 -48.72 -64.36
CA MET A 193 65.26 -49.38 -63.08
C MET A 193 66.17 -50.59 -63.21
N ASN A 194 66.44 -51.10 -64.42
CA ASN A 194 67.38 -52.20 -64.61
C ASN A 194 68.84 -51.73 -64.53
N GLU A 195 69.12 -50.54 -65.07
CA GLU A 195 70.46 -49.93 -65.02
C GLU A 195 70.61 -48.87 -63.91
N GLY A 196 69.51 -48.47 -63.27
CA GLY A 196 69.49 -47.42 -62.25
C GLY A 196 69.85 -46.04 -62.82
N THR A 197 69.45 -45.74 -64.07
CA THR A 197 69.82 -44.49 -64.77
C THR A 197 68.62 -43.70 -65.28
N PHE A 198 68.80 -42.39 -65.50
CA PHE A 198 67.76 -41.58 -66.15
C PHE A 198 67.72 -41.80 -67.65
N LEU A 199 66.54 -42.15 -68.18
CA LEU A 199 66.26 -42.15 -69.62
C LEU A 199 65.84 -40.76 -70.10
N ALA A 200 64.96 -40.10 -69.34
CA ALA A 200 64.49 -38.74 -69.61
C ALA A 200 64.60 -37.89 -68.34
N HIS A 201 65.27 -36.74 -68.45
CA HIS A 201 65.41 -35.76 -67.38
C HIS A 201 65.47 -34.34 -67.99
N PRO A 202 64.82 -33.32 -67.39
CA PRO A 202 64.84 -31.95 -67.91
C PRO A 202 66.25 -31.38 -68.11
N ASP A 203 67.16 -31.70 -67.19
CA ASP A 203 68.60 -31.49 -67.38
C ASP A 203 69.21 -32.63 -68.20
N LYS A 204 69.47 -32.37 -69.49
CA LYS A 204 70.05 -33.32 -70.45
C LYS A 204 71.41 -33.87 -70.05
N SER A 205 72.14 -33.22 -69.14
CA SER A 205 73.43 -33.72 -68.67
C SER A 205 73.32 -34.97 -67.78
N LEU A 206 72.10 -35.28 -67.33
CA LEU A 206 71.78 -36.42 -66.47
C LEU A 206 71.28 -37.66 -67.23
N THR A 207 71.03 -37.57 -68.54
CA THR A 207 70.65 -38.72 -69.35
C THR A 207 71.76 -39.80 -69.28
N LEU A 208 71.36 -41.04 -69.01
CA LEU A 208 72.21 -42.20 -68.72
C LEU A 208 73.14 -42.06 -67.50
N LYS A 209 72.91 -41.06 -66.63
CA LYS A 209 73.61 -40.96 -65.34
C LYS A 209 72.85 -41.73 -64.25
N PRO A 210 73.56 -42.26 -63.24
CA PRO A 210 72.92 -42.93 -62.11
C PRO A 210 71.90 -42.02 -61.41
N ILE A 211 70.75 -42.57 -61.03
CA ILE A 211 69.68 -41.84 -60.33
C ILE A 211 70.20 -41.22 -59.02
N THR A 212 71.13 -41.92 -58.36
CA THR A 212 71.83 -41.51 -57.13
C THR A 212 72.65 -40.21 -57.26
N SER A 213 72.87 -39.71 -58.49
CA SER A 213 73.50 -38.40 -58.72
C SER A 213 72.60 -37.23 -58.28
N VAL A 214 71.28 -37.43 -58.31
CA VAL A 214 70.27 -36.43 -57.91
C VAL A 214 69.57 -36.88 -56.62
N LEU A 215 69.09 -38.12 -56.61
CA LEU A 215 68.33 -38.70 -55.51
C LEU A 215 69.25 -39.48 -54.56
N LYS A 216 70.14 -38.78 -53.86
CA LYS A 216 71.15 -39.40 -52.96
C LYS A 216 70.55 -40.22 -51.83
N ASP A 217 69.35 -39.84 -51.40
CA ASP A 217 68.66 -40.43 -50.25
C ASP A 217 67.67 -41.54 -50.65
N PHE A 218 67.53 -41.83 -51.95
CA PHE A 218 66.66 -42.88 -52.46
C PHE A 218 67.47 -44.07 -52.97
N SER A 219 67.25 -45.24 -52.36
CA SER A 219 67.63 -46.51 -52.98
C SER A 219 66.60 -46.89 -54.06
N GLU A 220 66.99 -47.75 -54.99
CA GLU A 220 66.06 -48.34 -55.98
C GLU A 220 64.86 -49.02 -55.29
N GLU A 221 65.10 -49.74 -54.20
CA GLU A 221 64.03 -50.33 -53.37
C GLU A 221 63.06 -49.29 -52.78
N ALA A 222 63.55 -48.11 -52.43
CA ALA A 222 62.70 -47.03 -51.90
C ALA A 222 61.80 -46.45 -52.99
N ILE A 223 62.32 -46.31 -54.21
CA ILE A 223 61.56 -45.85 -55.38
C ILE A 223 60.48 -46.88 -55.73
N GLU A 224 60.82 -48.18 -55.77
CA GLU A 224 59.86 -49.24 -56.05
C GLU A 224 58.75 -49.30 -55.01
N ARG A 225 59.10 -49.21 -53.72
CA ARG A 225 58.11 -49.18 -52.63
C ARG A 225 57.21 -47.96 -52.70
N ALA A 226 57.78 -46.79 -53.01
CA ALA A 226 57.00 -45.57 -53.17
C ALA A 226 55.99 -45.70 -54.33
N ALA A 227 56.39 -46.31 -55.44
CA ALA A 227 55.51 -46.59 -56.56
C ALA A 227 54.40 -47.60 -56.22
N ASP A 228 54.72 -48.68 -55.50
CA ASP A 228 53.74 -49.72 -55.09
C ASP A 228 52.72 -49.20 -54.08
N GLU A 229 53.15 -48.37 -53.14
CA GLU A 229 52.26 -47.71 -52.18
C GLU A 229 51.54 -46.50 -52.80
N GLY A 230 51.94 -46.11 -54.01
CA GLY A 230 51.47 -44.91 -54.70
C GLY A 230 51.73 -43.64 -53.89
N ARG A 231 52.73 -43.59 -53.01
CA ARG A 231 52.91 -42.45 -52.10
C ARG A 231 53.79 -41.37 -52.70
N ILE A 232 53.57 -40.12 -52.25
CA ILE A 232 54.51 -39.03 -52.49
C ILE A 232 55.66 -39.17 -51.48
N GLU A 233 56.88 -39.04 -51.98
CA GLU A 233 58.10 -39.01 -51.17
C GLU A 233 58.65 -37.59 -51.06
N ASP A 234 59.10 -37.25 -49.86
CA ASP A 234 59.67 -35.95 -49.54
C ASP A 234 61.19 -35.99 -49.60
N THR A 235 61.81 -35.00 -50.23
CA THR A 235 63.28 -34.88 -50.24
C THR A 235 63.75 -33.45 -50.37
N VAL A 236 65.05 -33.22 -50.16
CA VAL A 236 65.66 -31.89 -50.27
C VAL A 236 66.72 -31.90 -51.35
N ILE A 237 66.46 -31.23 -52.46
CA ILE A 237 67.41 -31.11 -53.57
C ILE A 237 67.86 -29.66 -53.68
N LYS A 238 69.18 -29.42 -53.60
CA LYS A 238 69.80 -28.08 -53.65
C LYS A 238 69.16 -27.09 -52.65
N GLY A 239 68.76 -27.57 -51.47
CA GLY A 239 68.17 -26.76 -50.40
C GLY A 239 66.67 -26.43 -50.57
N LYS A 240 65.99 -27.02 -51.56
CA LYS A 240 64.54 -26.89 -51.75
C LYS A 240 63.84 -28.20 -51.41
N GLU A 241 62.71 -28.12 -50.71
CA GLU A 241 61.84 -29.26 -50.43
C GLU A 241 61.08 -29.67 -51.70
N LYS A 242 61.26 -30.91 -52.10
CA LYS A 242 60.73 -31.53 -53.31
C LYS A 242 59.84 -32.70 -52.93
N LEU A 243 58.80 -32.88 -53.72
CA LEU A 243 57.86 -33.98 -53.66
C LEU A 243 58.09 -34.86 -54.90
N TYR A 244 58.28 -36.17 -54.72
CA TYR A 244 58.37 -37.13 -55.83
C TYR A 244 57.19 -38.08 -55.82
N TYR A 245 56.59 -38.27 -56.99
CA TYR A 245 55.62 -39.34 -57.23
C TYR A 245 56.19 -40.29 -58.28
N PHE A 246 56.20 -41.60 -57.97
CA PHE A 246 56.73 -42.63 -58.85
C PHE A 246 55.61 -43.54 -59.33
N ASN A 247 55.67 -43.98 -60.59
CA ASN A 247 54.74 -44.96 -61.12
C ASN A 247 55.44 -45.91 -62.11
N LYS A 248 55.19 -47.20 -61.95
CA LYS A 248 55.76 -48.25 -62.80
C LYS A 248 55.18 -48.13 -64.21
N VAL A 249 56.01 -48.30 -65.24
CA VAL A 249 55.54 -48.39 -66.63
C VAL A 249 55.29 -49.88 -66.94
N PRO A 250 54.03 -50.33 -67.07
CA PRO A 250 53.73 -51.76 -67.22
C PRO A 250 54.44 -52.40 -68.41
N GLY A 251 54.90 -53.64 -68.24
CA GLY A 251 55.58 -54.40 -69.30
C GLY A 251 57.02 -53.94 -69.61
N THR A 252 57.56 -53.01 -68.83
CA THR A 252 58.95 -52.52 -68.94
C THR A 252 59.62 -52.50 -67.57
N HIS A 253 60.93 -52.24 -67.52
CA HIS A 253 61.64 -51.91 -66.28
C HIS A 253 61.71 -50.39 -66.06
N TRP A 254 60.87 -49.61 -66.75
CA TRP A 254 60.91 -48.17 -66.63
C TRP A 254 60.01 -47.67 -65.50
N MET A 255 60.47 -46.61 -64.84
CA MET A 255 59.73 -45.89 -63.82
C MET A 255 59.50 -44.47 -64.31
N PHE A 256 58.24 -44.08 -64.37
CA PHE A 256 57.86 -42.70 -64.59
C PHE A 256 57.90 -41.97 -63.25
N ALA A 257 58.46 -40.77 -63.22
CA ALA A 257 58.54 -39.96 -62.00
C ALA A 257 58.12 -38.53 -62.27
N ILE A 258 57.46 -37.91 -61.30
CA ILE A 258 57.18 -36.47 -61.27
C ILE A 258 57.86 -35.86 -60.05
N GLU A 259 58.70 -34.87 -60.28
CA GLU A 259 59.23 -33.98 -59.25
C GLU A 259 58.31 -32.74 -59.13
N MET A 260 57.96 -32.31 -57.92
CA MET A 260 57.19 -31.08 -57.66
C MET A 260 57.85 -30.24 -56.55
N ASP A 261 57.82 -28.91 -56.66
CA ASP A 261 58.26 -28.00 -55.57
C ASP A 261 57.18 -27.91 -54.48
N ARG A 262 57.47 -28.36 -53.25
CA ARG A 262 56.50 -28.30 -52.12
C ARG A 262 55.97 -26.89 -51.87
N ALA A 263 56.86 -25.89 -51.92
CA ALA A 263 56.49 -24.49 -51.71
C ALA A 263 55.46 -23.98 -52.73
N THR A 264 55.49 -24.49 -53.97
CA THR A 264 54.53 -24.11 -55.01
C THR A 264 53.18 -24.78 -54.78
N GLU A 265 53.19 -26.07 -54.45
CA GLU A 265 51.96 -26.85 -54.16
C GLU A 265 51.22 -26.34 -52.91
N GLU A 266 51.96 -25.88 -51.89
CA GLU A 266 51.39 -25.34 -50.66
C GLU A 266 51.13 -23.82 -50.72
N ALA A 267 51.58 -23.09 -51.75
CA ALA A 267 51.40 -21.62 -51.82
C ALA A 267 49.92 -21.20 -51.91
N GLY A 268 49.07 -21.98 -52.60
CA GLY A 268 47.63 -21.72 -52.70
C GLY A 268 46.91 -21.80 -51.35
N HIS A 269 47.44 -22.59 -50.40
CA HIS A 269 46.87 -22.81 -49.07
C HIS A 269 46.98 -21.57 -48.16
N ALA A 270 48.10 -20.83 -48.25
CA ALA A 270 48.34 -19.67 -47.41
C ALA A 270 47.38 -18.51 -47.70
N VAL A 271 46.98 -18.34 -48.97
CA VAL A 271 46.03 -17.29 -49.38
C VAL A 271 44.62 -17.61 -48.88
N LEU A 272 44.17 -18.85 -49.06
CA LEU A 272 42.83 -19.29 -48.64
C LEU A 272 42.66 -19.25 -47.12
N LEU A 273 43.70 -19.59 -46.34
CA LEU A 273 43.66 -19.45 -44.88
C LEU A 273 43.52 -18.00 -44.42
N ARG A 274 44.21 -17.07 -45.09
CA ARG A 274 44.11 -15.64 -44.79
C ARG A 274 42.69 -15.11 -45.02
N ASP A 275 42.07 -15.49 -46.13
CA ASP A 275 40.72 -15.05 -46.48
C ASP A 275 39.66 -15.66 -45.54
N LEU A 276 39.87 -16.89 -45.07
CA LEU A 276 39.03 -17.54 -44.05
C LEU A 276 39.11 -16.81 -42.70
N LEU A 277 40.31 -16.39 -42.28
CA LEU A 277 40.49 -15.60 -41.07
C LEU A 277 39.83 -14.22 -41.16
N PHE A 278 39.96 -13.52 -42.30
CA PHE A 278 39.32 -12.21 -42.50
C PHE A 278 37.78 -12.29 -42.49
N THR A 279 37.21 -13.29 -43.16
CA THR A 279 35.76 -13.50 -43.19
C THR A 279 35.22 -13.86 -41.80
N ALA A 280 35.92 -14.71 -41.04
CA ALA A 280 35.55 -15.06 -39.67
C ALA A 280 35.53 -13.84 -38.72
N VAL A 281 36.53 -12.96 -38.80
CA VAL A 281 36.59 -11.72 -37.99
C VAL A 281 35.47 -10.77 -38.39
N ALA A 282 35.21 -10.58 -39.68
CA ALA A 282 34.15 -9.70 -40.17
C ALA A 282 32.76 -10.15 -39.70
N ILE A 283 32.45 -11.44 -39.84
CA ILE A 283 31.17 -12.02 -39.37
C ILE A 283 31.03 -11.86 -37.86
N THR A 284 32.10 -12.10 -37.10
CA THR A 284 32.10 -11.92 -35.65
C THR A 284 31.70 -10.49 -35.30
N ILE A 285 32.36 -9.48 -35.86
CA ILE A 285 32.07 -8.06 -35.59
C ILE A 285 30.59 -7.71 -35.90
N VAL A 286 30.06 -8.19 -37.03
CA VAL A 286 28.66 -7.95 -37.41
C VAL A 286 27.70 -8.54 -36.39
N VAL A 287 27.96 -9.77 -35.91
CA VAL A 287 27.12 -10.42 -34.89
C VAL A 287 27.21 -9.67 -33.55
N ILE A 288 28.40 -9.20 -33.15
CA ILE A 288 28.59 -8.38 -31.93
C ILE A 288 27.69 -7.13 -31.97
N LEU A 289 27.72 -6.42 -33.10
CA LEU A 289 26.94 -5.19 -33.28
C LEU A 289 25.43 -5.48 -33.30
N ALA A 290 25.01 -6.53 -34.01
CA ALA A 290 23.60 -6.92 -34.09
C ALA A 290 23.03 -7.33 -32.72
N VAL A 291 23.75 -8.15 -31.95
CA VAL A 291 23.33 -8.57 -30.60
C VAL A 291 23.29 -7.38 -29.65
N SER A 292 24.29 -6.49 -29.70
CA SER A 292 24.33 -5.30 -28.84
C SER A 292 23.17 -4.35 -29.13
N TRP A 293 22.81 -4.18 -30.40
CA TRP A 293 21.67 -3.37 -30.83
C TRP A 293 20.34 -4.00 -30.39
N LEU A 294 20.14 -5.30 -30.62
CA LEU A 294 18.93 -6.04 -30.25
C LEU A 294 18.66 -6.00 -28.75
N VAL A 295 19.67 -6.31 -27.92
CA VAL A 295 19.54 -6.24 -26.46
C VAL A 295 19.33 -4.79 -26.01
N GLY A 296 19.95 -3.81 -26.67
CA GLY A 296 19.68 -2.39 -26.40
C GLY A 296 18.23 -1.99 -26.64
N PHE A 297 17.63 -2.49 -27.72
CA PHE A 297 16.25 -2.22 -28.10
C PHE A 297 15.24 -2.87 -27.13
N LEU A 298 15.41 -4.16 -26.82
CA LEU A 298 14.48 -4.92 -25.96
C LEU A 298 14.45 -4.42 -24.50
N PHE A 299 15.58 -3.95 -23.97
CA PHE A 299 15.67 -3.47 -22.58
C PHE A 299 15.29 -1.99 -22.40
N ARG A 300 14.98 -1.26 -23.48
CA ARG A 300 14.68 0.18 -23.39
C ARG A 300 13.42 0.46 -22.57
N ASP A 301 12.37 -0.32 -22.77
CA ASP A 301 11.09 -0.10 -22.09
C ASP A 301 11.08 -0.66 -20.66
N LEU A 302 11.94 -1.65 -20.34
CA LEU A 302 12.18 -2.10 -18.96
C LEU A 302 12.76 -0.99 -18.07
N ASN A 303 13.67 -0.16 -18.61
CA ASN A 303 14.20 0.99 -17.86
C ASN A 303 13.12 2.05 -17.59
N ARG A 304 12.13 2.21 -18.48
CA ARG A 304 11.02 3.14 -18.25
C ARG A 304 10.14 2.68 -17.10
N VAL A 305 9.82 1.39 -17.05
CA VAL A 305 9.06 0.80 -15.93
C VAL A 305 9.86 0.93 -14.63
N SER A 306 11.18 0.66 -14.66
CA SER A 306 12.05 0.80 -13.49
C SER A 306 12.10 2.24 -12.96
N ASN A 307 12.27 3.22 -13.85
CA ASN A 307 12.33 4.63 -13.46
C ASN A 307 10.98 5.12 -12.91
N ALA A 308 9.86 4.70 -13.51
CA ALA A 308 8.53 5.02 -13.00
C ALA A 308 8.24 4.37 -11.64
N LEU A 309 8.77 3.16 -11.40
CA LEU A 309 8.73 2.53 -10.07
C LEU A 309 9.62 3.25 -9.05
N GLU A 310 10.80 3.71 -9.45
CA GLU A 310 11.70 4.47 -8.58
C GLU A 310 11.09 5.82 -8.18
N GLU A 311 10.40 6.50 -9.09
CA GLU A 311 9.69 7.76 -8.84
C GLU A 311 8.50 7.59 -7.87
N ILE A 312 7.84 6.43 -7.86
CA ILE A 312 6.77 6.14 -6.88
C ILE A 312 7.36 5.64 -5.54
N ALA A 313 8.44 4.87 -5.58
CA ALA A 313 9.07 4.30 -4.39
C ALA A 313 9.84 5.33 -3.55
N SER A 314 10.21 6.48 -4.13
CA SER A 314 10.86 7.58 -3.40
C SER A 314 9.93 8.32 -2.43
N GLY A 315 8.62 8.05 -2.47
CA GLY A 315 7.63 8.59 -1.52
C GLY A 315 7.05 9.96 -1.88
N GLU A 316 7.46 10.55 -3.01
CA GLU A 316 6.98 11.84 -3.54
C GLU A 316 6.47 11.69 -4.99
N GLY A 317 5.85 10.55 -5.28
CA GLY A 317 5.52 10.14 -6.64
C GLY A 317 4.29 10.83 -7.22
N ASP A 318 4.36 11.14 -8.51
CA ASP A 318 3.21 11.60 -9.29
C ASP A 318 2.31 10.40 -9.66
N LEU A 319 1.19 10.26 -8.95
CA LEU A 319 0.21 9.19 -9.14
C LEU A 319 -0.69 9.42 -10.37
N THR A 320 -0.50 10.52 -11.11
CA THR A 320 -1.15 10.74 -12.42
C THR A 320 -0.39 10.08 -13.56
N GLN A 321 0.88 9.74 -13.37
CA GLN A 321 1.73 9.10 -14.37
C GLN A 321 1.13 7.75 -14.79
N ARG A 322 1.14 7.48 -16.10
CA ARG A 322 0.75 6.20 -16.68
C ARG A 322 1.82 5.76 -17.67
N LEU A 323 2.17 4.48 -17.62
CA LEU A 323 3.04 3.85 -18.60
C LEU A 323 2.20 3.41 -19.81
N GLU A 324 2.56 3.87 -21.00
CA GLU A 324 1.92 3.43 -22.24
C GLU A 324 2.37 1.98 -22.56
N PRO A 325 1.47 0.99 -22.65
CA PRO A 325 1.83 -0.37 -23.04
C PRO A 325 2.18 -0.37 -24.53
N ARG A 326 3.47 -0.52 -24.86
CA ARG A 326 3.98 -0.45 -26.25
C ARG A 326 4.28 -1.81 -26.86
N SER A 327 4.13 -2.88 -26.10
CA SER A 327 4.39 -4.26 -26.53
C SER A 327 3.35 -5.18 -25.92
N ASP A 328 3.10 -6.33 -26.54
CA ASP A 328 2.15 -7.36 -26.10
C ASP A 328 2.86 -8.51 -25.33
N ASP A 329 4.06 -8.24 -24.85
CA ASP A 329 4.95 -9.16 -24.14
C ASP A 329 4.92 -8.95 -22.61
N GLU A 330 5.87 -9.57 -21.90
CA GLU A 330 6.01 -9.43 -20.46
C GLU A 330 6.22 -7.99 -19.99
N VAL A 331 6.85 -7.14 -20.82
CA VAL A 331 7.08 -5.71 -20.51
C VAL A 331 5.78 -4.93 -20.65
N GLY A 332 4.96 -5.24 -21.66
CA GLY A 332 3.60 -4.72 -21.81
C GLY A 332 2.69 -5.03 -20.63
N LYS A 333 2.61 -6.30 -20.24
CA LYS A 333 1.85 -6.73 -19.06
C LYS A 333 2.34 -6.10 -17.76
N LEU A 334 3.66 -5.86 -17.64
CA LEU A 334 4.22 -5.17 -16.49
C LEU A 334 3.77 -3.70 -16.43
N ALA A 335 3.72 -3.01 -17.56
CA ALA A 335 3.21 -1.63 -17.65
C ALA A 335 1.71 -1.53 -17.30
N GLU A 336 0.88 -2.49 -17.75
CA GLU A 336 -0.54 -2.55 -17.37
C GLU A 336 -0.75 -2.80 -15.88
N ASN A 337 -0.01 -3.76 -15.32
CA ASN A 337 -0.06 -4.05 -13.89
C ASN A 337 0.41 -2.86 -13.04
N PHE A 338 1.46 -2.16 -13.49
CA PHE A 338 1.89 -0.90 -12.88
C PHE A 338 0.77 0.15 -12.92
N ASN A 339 0.15 0.40 -14.07
CA ASN A 339 -0.96 1.37 -14.18
C ASN A 339 -2.13 1.04 -13.25
N ARG A 340 -2.48 -0.25 -13.12
CA ARG A 340 -3.54 -0.69 -12.20
C ARG A 340 -3.15 -0.45 -10.74
N PHE A 341 -1.91 -0.74 -10.37
CA PHE A 341 -1.38 -0.47 -9.03
C PHE A 341 -1.43 1.05 -8.72
N VAL A 342 -0.92 1.88 -9.62
CA VAL A 342 -0.93 3.35 -9.46
C VAL A 342 -2.35 3.91 -9.44
N GLY A 343 -3.25 3.40 -10.29
CA GLY A 343 -4.66 3.82 -10.29
C GLY A 343 -5.39 3.50 -8.97
N ASN A 344 -5.11 2.33 -8.38
CA ASN A 344 -5.64 1.97 -7.07
C ASN A 344 -5.07 2.88 -5.97
N MET A 345 -3.77 3.19 -6.02
CA MET A 345 -3.13 4.09 -5.06
C MET A 345 -3.66 5.51 -5.17
N HIS A 346 -3.74 6.06 -6.38
CA HIS A 346 -4.38 7.35 -6.65
C HIS A 346 -5.78 7.43 -6.05
N THR A 347 -6.62 6.42 -6.29
CA THR A 347 -7.99 6.36 -5.75
C THR A 347 -8.00 6.30 -4.22
N MET A 348 -7.13 5.50 -3.61
CA MET A 348 -7.02 5.38 -2.16
C MET A 348 -6.56 6.68 -1.51
N VAL A 349 -5.50 7.32 -2.04
CA VAL A 349 -4.97 8.58 -1.53
C VAL A 349 -5.97 9.74 -1.74
N THR A 350 -6.67 9.77 -2.87
CA THR A 350 -7.79 10.73 -3.10
C THR A 350 -8.89 10.54 -2.06
N LYS A 351 -9.27 9.30 -1.76
CA LYS A 351 -10.28 9.02 -0.72
C LYS A 351 -9.79 9.42 0.67
N LEU A 352 -8.52 9.18 0.99
CA LEU A 352 -7.91 9.64 2.24
C LEU A 352 -7.89 11.17 2.35
N SER A 353 -7.66 11.88 1.23
CA SER A 353 -7.73 13.36 1.19
C SER A 353 -9.12 13.86 1.57
N HIS A 354 -10.17 13.27 0.98
CA HIS A 354 -11.55 13.61 1.34
C HIS A 354 -11.90 13.27 2.79
N VAL A 355 -11.45 12.11 3.29
CA VAL A 355 -11.67 11.72 4.69
C VAL A 355 -10.94 12.67 5.65
N SER A 356 -9.71 13.07 5.34
CA SER A 356 -8.97 14.05 6.14
C SER A 356 -9.71 15.40 6.16
N SER A 357 -10.09 15.94 5.01
CA SER A 357 -10.84 17.20 4.94
C SER A 357 -12.16 17.14 5.73
N ALA A 358 -12.89 16.02 5.63
CA ALA A 358 -14.11 15.81 6.42
C ALA A 358 -13.83 15.71 7.93
N LEU A 359 -12.71 15.08 8.32
CA LEU A 359 -12.29 14.99 9.72
C LEU A 359 -11.91 16.36 10.28
N SER A 360 -11.20 17.18 9.52
CA SER A 360 -10.86 18.57 9.88
C SER A 360 -12.12 19.41 10.11
N GLU A 361 -13.09 19.37 9.19
CA GLU A 361 -14.33 20.14 9.35
C GLU A 361 -15.18 19.64 10.53
N GLN A 362 -15.22 18.32 10.75
CA GLN A 362 -15.90 17.73 11.90
C GLN A 362 -15.23 18.10 13.23
N ALA A 363 -13.89 18.14 13.26
CA ALA A 363 -13.13 18.61 14.40
C ALA A 363 -13.43 20.09 14.69
N ARG A 364 -13.40 20.95 13.67
CA ARG A 364 -13.76 22.37 13.79
C ARG A 364 -15.18 22.57 14.32
N THR A 365 -16.13 21.81 13.79
CA THR A 365 -17.53 21.83 14.24
C THR A 365 -17.65 21.40 15.70
N THR A 366 -16.96 20.33 16.09
CA THR A 366 -16.95 19.84 17.48
C THR A 366 -16.34 20.88 18.44
N ALA A 367 -15.24 21.51 18.06
CA ALA A 367 -14.61 22.58 18.85
C ALA A 367 -15.55 23.78 19.05
N GLN A 368 -16.22 24.23 17.98
CA GLN A 368 -17.22 25.30 18.08
C GLN A 368 -18.39 24.91 18.99
N GLN A 369 -18.92 23.70 18.87
CA GLN A 369 -20.00 23.22 19.74
C GLN A 369 -19.58 23.11 21.21
N ALA A 370 -18.33 22.72 21.47
CA ALA A 370 -17.76 22.67 22.81
C ALA A 370 -17.66 24.07 23.44
N GLU A 371 -17.20 25.06 22.67
CA GLU A 371 -17.15 26.48 23.08
C GLU A 371 -18.56 27.00 23.40
N GLU A 372 -19.54 26.78 22.50
CA GLU A 372 -20.94 27.18 22.70
C GLU A 372 -21.57 26.48 23.92
N ARG A 373 -21.21 25.23 24.19
CA ARG A 373 -21.64 24.52 25.40
C ARG A 373 -21.03 25.13 26.65
N SER A 374 -19.72 25.41 26.65
CA SER A 374 -19.02 26.04 27.77
C SER A 374 -19.66 27.39 28.15
N GLN A 375 -19.96 28.23 27.16
CA GLN A 375 -20.66 29.50 27.38
C GLN A 375 -22.06 29.30 27.99
N ARG A 376 -22.85 28.35 27.47
CA ARG A 376 -24.18 28.05 28.03
C ARG A 376 -24.12 27.51 29.45
N ILE A 377 -23.13 26.67 29.75
CA ILE A 377 -22.91 26.15 31.10
C ILE A 377 -22.55 27.28 32.07
N SER A 378 -21.74 28.26 31.63
CA SER A 378 -21.47 29.46 32.44
C SER A 378 -22.74 30.24 32.76
N TYR A 379 -23.62 30.48 31.78
CA TYR A 379 -24.90 31.14 32.03
C TYR A 379 -25.79 30.33 32.98
N GLN A 380 -25.83 29.00 32.81
CA GLN A 380 -26.59 28.12 33.69
C GLN A 380 -26.06 28.13 35.13
N GLN A 381 -24.74 28.21 35.33
CA GLN A 381 -24.15 28.36 36.66
C GLN A 381 -24.56 29.67 37.34
N ASP A 382 -24.63 30.77 36.59
CA ASP A 382 -25.12 32.05 37.11
C ASP A 382 -26.60 31.96 37.52
N GLU A 383 -27.44 31.31 36.71
CA GLU A 383 -28.85 31.04 37.05
C GLU A 383 -28.98 30.19 38.32
N ILE A 384 -28.17 29.13 38.45
CA ILE A 384 -28.15 28.27 39.65
C ILE A 384 -27.73 29.08 40.88
N ASN A 385 -26.75 29.96 40.77
CA ASN A 385 -26.35 30.84 41.87
C ASN A 385 -27.48 31.78 42.29
N MET A 386 -28.21 32.36 41.33
CA MET A 386 -29.39 33.18 41.63
C MET A 386 -30.50 32.37 42.33
N VAL A 387 -30.76 31.14 41.87
CA VAL A 387 -31.72 30.24 42.53
C VAL A 387 -31.28 29.93 43.96
N ALA A 388 -30.00 29.61 44.18
CA ALA A 388 -29.47 29.33 45.51
C ALA A 388 -29.64 30.55 46.45
N THR A 389 -29.42 31.77 45.96
CA THR A 389 -29.69 32.99 46.72
C THR A 389 -31.18 33.13 47.06
N ALA A 390 -32.06 32.95 46.07
CA ALA A 390 -33.51 33.05 46.27
C ALA A 390 -34.04 32.00 47.26
N VAL A 391 -33.48 30.78 47.23
CA VAL A 391 -33.84 29.70 48.16
C VAL A 391 -33.38 30.02 49.59
N ASN A 392 -32.20 30.62 49.76
CA ASN A 392 -31.75 31.11 51.07
C ASN A 392 -32.64 32.23 51.61
N GLU A 393 -33.05 33.18 50.77
CA GLU A 393 -34.01 34.22 51.15
C GLU A 393 -35.39 33.63 51.51
N MET A 394 -35.84 32.62 50.76
CA MET A 394 -37.08 31.90 51.04
C MET A 394 -37.01 31.15 52.39
N ALA A 395 -35.87 30.53 52.70
CA ALA A 395 -35.65 29.87 53.99
C ALA A 395 -35.75 30.87 55.15
N ALA A 396 -35.10 32.04 55.02
CA ALA A 396 -35.15 33.10 56.02
C ALA A 396 -36.58 33.64 56.20
N ALA A 397 -37.29 33.93 55.11
CA ALA A 397 -38.67 34.40 55.15
C ALA A 397 -39.61 33.37 55.78
N THR A 398 -39.42 32.08 55.48
CA THR A 398 -40.23 30.99 56.05
C THR A 398 -40.02 30.88 57.56
N GLN A 399 -38.77 31.00 58.02
CA GLN A 399 -38.44 31.02 59.45
C GLN A 399 -39.08 32.22 60.17
N GLU A 400 -39.09 33.39 59.52
CA GLU A 400 -39.74 34.60 60.03
C GLU A 400 -41.26 34.45 60.12
N ILE A 401 -41.90 33.85 59.10
CA ILE A 401 -43.34 33.54 59.09
C ILE A 401 -43.69 32.60 60.25
N ALA A 402 -42.91 31.54 60.47
CA ALA A 402 -43.12 30.61 61.58
C ALA A 402 -43.04 31.33 62.94
N GLY A 403 -42.02 32.19 63.14
CA GLY A 403 -41.88 32.98 64.37
C GLY A 403 -43.01 34.00 64.58
N ASN A 404 -43.49 34.64 63.51
CA ASN A 404 -44.62 35.56 63.56
C ASN A 404 -45.93 34.83 63.88
N ALA A 405 -46.12 33.62 63.35
CA ALA A 405 -47.27 32.78 63.64
C ALA A 405 -47.28 32.34 65.11
N ASP A 406 -46.15 31.88 65.64
CA ASP A 406 -46.01 31.52 67.06
C ASP A 406 -46.28 32.71 67.99
N SER A 407 -45.74 33.89 67.65
CA SER A 407 -46.02 35.13 68.38
C SER A 407 -47.49 35.53 68.32
N THR A 408 -48.16 35.31 67.18
CA THR A 408 -49.60 35.59 67.02
C THR A 408 -50.45 34.64 67.86
N ALA A 409 -50.10 33.36 67.93
CA ALA A 409 -50.79 32.38 68.77
C ALA A 409 -50.65 32.75 70.26
N SER A 410 -49.44 33.07 70.71
CA SER A 410 -49.17 33.51 72.10
C SER A 410 -49.95 34.78 72.48
N ASN A 411 -49.92 35.82 71.62
CA ASN A 411 -50.69 37.04 71.84
C ASN A 411 -52.21 36.79 71.84
N SER A 412 -52.68 35.82 71.05
CA SER A 412 -54.09 35.42 71.03
C SER A 412 -54.49 34.70 72.31
N GLU A 413 -53.65 33.84 72.87
CA GLU A 413 -53.87 33.24 74.20
C GLU A 413 -53.96 34.29 75.30
N GLU A 414 -53.07 35.29 75.33
CA GLU A 414 -53.17 36.41 76.27
C GLU A 414 -54.49 37.18 76.11
N ALA A 415 -54.91 37.45 74.87
CA ALA A 415 -56.18 38.13 74.60
C ALA A 415 -57.40 37.29 75.03
N VAL A 416 -57.37 35.96 74.87
CA VAL A 416 -58.39 35.05 75.39
C VAL A 416 -58.48 35.13 76.91
N GLN A 417 -57.34 35.10 77.61
CA GLN A 417 -57.30 35.24 79.07
C GLN A 417 -57.85 36.60 79.52
N ALA A 418 -57.49 37.69 78.83
CA ALA A 418 -58.00 39.02 79.11
C ALA A 418 -59.53 39.12 78.89
N CYS A 419 -60.06 38.50 77.82
CA CYS A 419 -61.50 38.45 77.57
C CYS A 419 -62.24 37.65 78.65
N SER A 420 -61.70 36.50 79.05
CA SER A 420 -62.27 35.68 80.13
C SER A 420 -62.29 36.45 81.46
N HIS A 421 -61.20 37.14 81.80
CA HIS A 421 -61.12 37.99 82.98
C HIS A 421 -62.14 39.14 82.92
N GLY A 422 -62.19 39.86 81.78
CA GLY A 422 -63.16 40.93 81.55
C GLY A 422 -64.60 40.45 81.65
N SER A 423 -64.92 39.26 81.12
CA SER A 423 -66.26 38.67 81.21
C SER A 423 -66.63 38.38 82.66
N SER A 424 -65.70 37.86 83.46
CA SER A 424 -65.92 37.63 84.89
C SER A 424 -66.18 38.94 85.64
N GLN A 425 -65.45 40.00 85.30
CA GLN A 425 -65.64 41.33 85.90
C GLN A 425 -67.03 41.90 85.57
N VAL A 426 -67.48 41.79 84.32
CA VAL A 426 -68.81 42.26 83.89
C VAL A 426 -69.92 41.48 84.61
N THR A 427 -69.81 40.16 84.73
CA THR A 427 -70.76 39.33 85.51
C THR A 427 -70.81 39.75 86.97
N GLN A 428 -69.66 40.09 87.57
CA GLN A 428 -69.61 40.60 88.94
C GLN A 428 -70.29 41.97 89.05
N THR A 429 -70.04 42.88 88.12
CA THR A 429 -70.69 44.20 88.05
C THR A 429 -72.20 44.07 87.92
N GLN A 430 -72.70 43.15 87.09
CA GLN A 430 -74.12 42.85 86.97
C GLN A 430 -74.72 42.45 88.32
N GLY A 431 -74.09 41.53 89.05
CA GLY A 431 -74.52 41.13 90.39
C GLY A 431 -74.54 42.29 91.40
N SER A 432 -73.53 43.17 91.36
CA SER A 432 -73.48 44.37 92.20
C SER A 432 -74.60 45.36 91.89
N ILE A 433 -74.91 45.61 90.61
CA ILE A 433 -76.00 46.51 90.21
C ILE A 433 -77.35 45.92 90.59
N GLN A 434 -77.53 44.60 90.48
CA GLN A 434 -78.77 43.94 90.84
C GLN A 434 -79.02 43.98 92.36
N ASN A 435 -77.96 43.84 93.17
CA ASN A 435 -78.02 44.10 94.61
C ASN A 435 -78.36 45.56 94.91
N LEU A 436 -77.77 46.52 94.20
CA LEU A 436 -78.09 47.95 94.35
C LEU A 436 -79.57 48.23 94.03
N ALA A 437 -80.11 47.65 92.95
CA ALA A 437 -81.52 47.77 92.59
C ALA A 437 -82.44 47.25 93.72
N GLN A 438 -82.04 46.15 94.36
CA GLN A 438 -82.76 45.59 95.51
C GLN A 438 -82.68 46.52 96.73
N GLU A 439 -81.53 47.10 97.04
CA GLU A 439 -81.39 48.06 98.16
C GLU A 439 -82.20 49.33 97.91
N VAL A 440 -82.22 49.85 96.68
CA VAL A 440 -83.05 50.99 96.28
C VAL A 440 -84.55 50.65 96.45
N GLN A 441 -84.95 49.41 96.12
CA GLN A 441 -86.33 48.98 96.33
C GLN A 441 -86.70 48.95 97.82
N VAL A 442 -85.85 48.36 98.66
CA VAL A 442 -86.08 48.34 100.12
C VAL A 442 -86.18 49.75 100.68
N ALA A 443 -85.30 50.66 100.24
CA ALA A 443 -85.35 52.04 100.69
C ALA A 443 -86.60 52.77 100.16
N THR A 444 -87.10 52.42 98.96
CA THR A 444 -88.38 52.94 98.43
C THR A 444 -89.55 52.55 99.32
N ASP A 445 -89.60 51.29 99.75
CA ASP A 445 -90.66 50.77 100.62
C ASP A 445 -90.67 51.50 101.97
N VAL A 446 -89.49 51.76 102.56
CA VAL A 446 -89.35 52.53 103.83
C VAL A 446 -89.83 53.98 103.68
N ILE A 447 -89.53 54.62 102.55
CA ILE A 447 -89.98 56.01 102.30
C ILE A 447 -91.49 56.06 102.07
N GLN A 448 -92.08 55.05 101.41
CA GLN A 448 -93.53 54.93 101.28
C GLN A 448 -94.23 54.72 102.63
N GLU A 449 -93.62 53.95 103.54
CA GLU A 449 -94.11 53.82 104.91
C GLU A 449 -94.07 55.16 105.66
N LEU A 450 -93.00 55.95 105.47
CA LEU A 450 -92.91 57.32 106.02
C LEU A 450 -94.00 58.24 105.45
N GLU A 451 -94.33 58.13 104.15
CA GLU A 451 -95.46 58.84 103.53
C GLU A 451 -96.79 58.51 104.21
N ALA A 452 -97.05 57.21 104.44
CA ALA A 452 -98.25 56.72 105.11
C ALA A 452 -98.35 57.21 106.57
N HIS A 453 -97.22 57.24 107.30
CA HIS A 453 -97.15 57.84 108.62
C HIS A 453 -97.41 59.35 108.59
N GLY A 454 -96.86 60.07 107.61
CA GLY A 454 -97.14 61.49 107.41
C GLY A 454 -98.63 61.78 107.21
N ASN A 455 -99.31 60.99 106.36
CA ASN A 455 -100.77 61.08 106.14
C ASN A 455 -101.57 60.81 107.43
N SER A 456 -101.12 59.84 108.23
CA SER A 456 -101.73 59.50 109.52
C SER A 456 -101.59 60.65 110.51
N ILE A 457 -100.40 61.28 110.59
CA ILE A 457 -100.16 62.45 111.44
C ILE A 457 -101.04 63.63 111.01
N ASN A 458 -101.17 63.89 109.70
CA ASN A 458 -102.03 64.97 109.20
C ASN A 458 -103.50 64.78 109.61
N THR A 459 -103.99 63.53 109.60
CA THR A 459 -105.34 63.18 110.09
C THR A 459 -105.50 63.47 111.60
N ILE A 460 -104.47 63.14 112.40
CA ILE A 460 -104.43 63.43 113.84
C ILE A 460 -104.43 64.95 114.08
N LEU A 461 -103.60 65.70 113.35
CA LEU A 461 -103.51 67.16 113.48
C LEU A 461 -104.82 67.85 113.13
N SER A 462 -105.50 67.43 112.05
CA SER A 462 -106.83 67.94 111.70
C SER A 462 -107.84 67.70 112.83
N THR A 463 -107.77 66.54 113.49
CA THR A 463 -108.61 66.23 114.66
C THR A 463 -108.29 67.14 115.85
N ILE A 464 -107.00 67.37 116.16
CA ILE A 464 -106.57 68.26 117.26
C ILE A 464 -106.96 69.70 116.97
N GLN A 465 -106.81 70.17 115.72
CA GLN A 465 -107.20 71.50 115.30
C GLN A 465 -108.71 71.71 115.46
N GLY A 466 -109.52 70.70 115.10
CA GLY A 466 -110.95 70.67 115.38
C GLY A 466 -111.29 70.73 116.87
N ILE A 467 -110.56 69.99 117.72
CA ILE A 467 -110.70 70.05 119.19
C ILE A 467 -110.31 71.44 119.72
N ALA A 468 -109.22 72.03 119.22
CA ALA A 468 -108.75 73.35 119.63
C ALA A 468 -109.77 74.44 119.25
N GLU A 469 -110.36 74.37 118.06
CA GLU A 469 -111.40 75.30 117.61
C GLU A 469 -112.70 75.14 118.41
N GLN A 470 -113.11 73.90 118.69
CA GLN A 470 -114.23 73.62 119.59
C GLN A 470 -113.97 74.13 121.02
N THR A 471 -112.74 74.00 121.51
CA THR A 471 -112.31 74.50 122.83
C THR A 471 -112.30 76.03 122.86
N ASN A 472 -111.86 76.68 121.79
CA ASN A 472 -111.90 78.14 121.63
C ASN A 472 -113.34 78.68 121.65
N LEU A 473 -114.27 78.00 120.97
CA LEU A 473 -115.70 78.34 120.98
C LEU A 473 -116.34 78.14 122.36
N LEU A 474 -116.01 77.05 123.06
CA LEU A 474 -116.45 76.80 124.44
C LEU A 474 -115.92 77.87 125.40
N ALA A 475 -114.64 78.22 125.27
CA ALA A 475 -113.99 79.26 126.06
C ALA A 475 -114.59 80.65 125.81
N LEU A 476 -114.90 80.98 124.55
CA LEU A 476 -115.59 82.22 124.19
C LEU A 476 -116.99 82.29 124.81
N ASN A 477 -117.77 81.21 124.72
CA ASN A 477 -119.09 81.14 125.35
C ASN A 477 -119.00 81.27 126.87
N ALA A 478 -117.99 80.65 127.51
CA ALA A 478 -117.74 80.79 128.94
C ALA A 478 -117.32 82.21 129.33
N ALA A 479 -116.48 82.88 128.53
CA ALA A 479 -116.07 84.27 128.75
C ALA A 479 -117.25 85.25 128.62
N ILE A 480 -118.14 85.04 127.65
CA ILE A 480 -119.38 85.81 127.48
C ILE A 480 -120.28 85.66 128.71
N GLU A 481 -120.51 84.43 129.20
CA GLU A 481 -121.37 84.20 130.36
C GLU A 481 -120.74 84.71 131.66
N ALA A 482 -119.41 84.64 131.79
CA ALA A 482 -118.67 85.23 132.91
C ALA A 482 -118.76 86.77 132.92
N ALA A 483 -118.72 87.43 131.76
CA ALA A 483 -118.96 88.88 131.64
C ALA A 483 -120.40 89.25 132.03
N ARG A 484 -121.36 88.37 131.76
CA ARG A 484 -122.79 88.53 132.09
C ARG A 484 -123.07 88.47 133.61
N ALA A 485 -122.26 87.73 134.36
CA ALA A 485 -122.37 87.57 135.81
C ALA A 485 -121.75 88.73 136.64
N GLY A 486 -121.12 89.73 136.00
CA GLY A 486 -120.56 90.91 136.67
C GLY A 486 -119.42 90.58 137.64
N GLU A 487 -119.37 91.25 138.81
CA GLU A 487 -118.28 91.09 139.80
C GLU A 487 -118.12 89.65 140.34
N GLN A 488 -119.18 88.82 140.33
CA GLN A 488 -119.11 87.41 140.76
C GLN A 488 -118.43 86.50 139.72
N GLY A 489 -118.33 86.93 138.46
CA GLY A 489 -117.78 86.16 137.34
C GLY A 489 -116.29 86.37 137.07
N ARG A 490 -115.62 87.30 137.77
CA ARG A 490 -114.22 87.70 137.47
C ARG A 490 -113.22 86.54 137.47
N GLY A 491 -113.31 85.60 138.42
CA GLY A 491 -112.43 84.44 138.47
C GLY A 491 -112.64 83.48 137.29
N PHE A 492 -113.91 83.26 136.90
CA PHE A 492 -114.26 82.44 135.74
C PHE A 492 -113.88 83.09 134.41
N ALA A 493 -114.01 84.41 134.29
CA ALA A 493 -113.60 85.15 133.10
C ALA A 493 -112.09 85.00 132.83
N VAL A 494 -111.25 85.06 133.87
CA VAL A 494 -109.80 84.87 133.73
C VAL A 494 -109.46 83.44 133.27
N VAL A 495 -110.11 82.43 133.84
CA VAL A 495 -109.89 81.03 133.42
C VAL A 495 -110.39 80.80 131.99
N ALA A 496 -111.55 81.35 131.62
CA ALA A 496 -112.08 81.24 130.26
C ALA A 496 -111.17 81.91 129.21
N ASP A 497 -110.62 83.09 129.52
CA ASP A 497 -109.68 83.77 128.62
C ASP A 497 -108.33 83.05 128.55
N GLU A 498 -107.85 82.44 129.64
CA GLU A 498 -106.65 81.59 129.65
C GLU A 498 -106.85 80.31 128.81
N VAL A 499 -108.01 79.66 128.90
CA VAL A 499 -108.38 78.50 128.06
C VAL A 499 -108.49 78.92 126.59
N ARG A 500 -109.05 80.12 126.31
CA ARG A 500 -109.12 80.68 124.96
C ARG A 500 -107.72 80.90 124.38
N VAL A 501 -106.83 81.55 125.12
CA VAL A 501 -105.42 81.75 124.73
C VAL A 501 -104.70 80.42 124.54
N LEU A 502 -104.93 79.43 125.42
CA LEU A 502 -104.34 78.09 125.28
C LEU A 502 -104.84 77.39 124.02
N SER A 503 -106.14 77.44 123.72
CA SER A 503 -106.72 76.85 122.51
C SER A 503 -106.22 77.52 121.23
N GLN A 504 -106.03 78.85 121.23
CA GLN A 504 -105.42 79.59 120.13
C GLN A 504 -103.95 79.20 119.93
N ARG A 505 -103.19 79.01 121.03
CA ARG A 505 -101.82 78.49 120.97
C ARG A 505 -101.77 77.06 120.46
N THR A 506 -102.69 76.18 120.88
CA THR A 506 -102.81 74.81 120.36
C THR A 506 -103.10 74.82 118.86
N HIS A 507 -104.03 75.66 118.39
CA HIS A 507 -104.36 75.78 116.98
C HIS A 507 -103.15 76.26 116.15
N ALA A 508 -102.45 77.30 116.63
CA ALA A 508 -101.24 77.82 115.97
C ALA A 508 -100.13 76.76 115.92
N SER A 509 -99.89 76.03 117.01
CA SER A 509 -98.89 74.95 117.04
C SER A 509 -99.28 73.76 116.15
N THR A 510 -100.56 73.39 116.07
CA THR A 510 -101.00 72.33 115.14
C THR A 510 -100.83 72.75 113.69
N GLN A 511 -101.05 74.03 113.36
CA GLN A 511 -100.82 74.56 112.02
C GLN A 511 -99.34 74.52 111.64
N GLU A 512 -98.45 74.92 112.56
CA GLU A 512 -96.99 74.86 112.34
C GLU A 512 -96.50 73.41 112.14
N ILE A 513 -97.03 72.45 112.91
CA ILE A 513 -96.72 71.02 112.71
C ILE A 513 -97.30 70.54 111.37
N GLN A 514 -98.51 70.97 110.99
CA GLN A 514 -99.12 70.60 109.73
C GLN A 514 -98.29 71.07 108.52
N GLU A 515 -97.84 72.33 108.52
CA GLU A 515 -96.93 72.87 107.50
C GLU A 515 -95.62 72.06 107.42
N THR A 516 -95.08 71.64 108.57
CA THR A 516 -93.88 70.78 108.63
C THR A 516 -94.14 69.38 108.05
N ILE A 517 -95.30 68.79 108.32
CA ILE A 517 -95.70 67.49 107.78
C ILE A 517 -95.95 67.56 106.27
N GLU A 518 -96.58 68.62 105.76
CA GLU A 518 -96.75 68.84 104.33
C GLU A 518 -95.40 68.99 103.61
N MET A 519 -94.45 69.72 104.20
CA MET A 519 -93.09 69.82 103.69
C MET A 519 -92.39 68.44 103.68
N LEU A 520 -92.56 67.66 104.74
CA LEU A 520 -92.01 66.30 104.85
C LEU A 520 -92.61 65.40 103.77
N GLN A 521 -93.93 65.42 103.57
CA GLN A 521 -94.63 64.67 102.52
C GLN A 521 -94.14 65.05 101.12
N GLY A 522 -94.00 66.35 100.83
CA GLY A 522 -93.45 66.81 99.55
C GLY A 522 -92.01 66.33 99.31
N THR A 523 -91.19 66.31 100.37
CA THR A 523 -89.81 65.80 100.30
C THR A 523 -89.78 64.28 100.10
N THR A 524 -90.62 63.54 100.81
CA THR A 524 -90.80 62.08 100.68
C THR A 524 -91.25 61.70 99.26
N ALA A 525 -92.24 62.39 98.70
CA ALA A 525 -92.70 62.15 97.32
C ALA A 525 -91.58 62.40 96.29
N LYS A 526 -90.78 63.45 96.49
CA LYS A 526 -89.59 63.71 95.66
C LYS A 526 -88.55 62.60 95.79
N ALA A 527 -88.33 62.08 96.99
CA ALA A 527 -87.40 60.98 97.23
C ALA A 527 -87.87 59.69 96.51
N VAL A 528 -89.15 59.33 96.58
CA VAL A 528 -89.72 58.19 95.83
C VAL A 528 -89.49 58.35 94.32
N GLY A 529 -89.68 59.55 93.77
CA GLY A 529 -89.39 59.83 92.36
C GLY A 529 -87.93 59.57 91.99
N ILE A 530 -86.99 60.07 92.78
CA ILE A 530 -85.54 59.87 92.57
C ILE A 530 -85.19 58.37 92.66
N MET A 531 -85.81 57.63 93.58
CA MET A 531 -85.59 56.19 93.72
C MET A 531 -86.13 55.39 92.55
N GLY A 532 -87.30 55.76 92.01
CA GLY A 532 -87.84 55.19 90.79
C GLY A 532 -86.90 55.39 89.59
N ASP A 533 -86.35 56.60 89.45
CA ASP A 533 -85.33 56.88 88.42
C ASP A 533 -84.04 56.09 88.66
N SER A 534 -83.61 55.95 89.90
CA SER A 534 -82.40 55.20 90.29
C SER A 534 -82.55 53.70 89.98
N ARG A 535 -83.75 53.15 90.21
CA ARG A 535 -84.08 51.77 89.83
C ARG A 535 -84.04 51.57 88.32
N ARG A 536 -84.67 52.46 87.55
CA ARG A 536 -84.63 52.41 86.07
C ARG A 536 -83.21 52.52 85.52
N LEU A 537 -82.37 53.35 86.14
CA LEU A 537 -80.96 53.45 85.78
C LEU A 537 -80.19 52.16 86.08
N ALA A 538 -80.46 51.51 87.21
CA ALA A 538 -79.89 50.21 87.54
C ALA A 538 -80.31 49.13 86.53
N ASP A 539 -81.60 49.06 86.16
CA ASP A 539 -82.09 48.12 85.14
C ASP A 539 -81.38 48.34 83.79
N THR A 540 -81.27 49.60 83.34
CA THR A 540 -80.55 49.95 82.11
C THR A 540 -79.06 49.57 82.20
N SER A 541 -78.43 49.74 83.36
CA SER A 541 -77.02 49.38 83.56
C SER A 541 -76.80 47.85 83.53
N VAL A 542 -77.80 47.05 83.93
CA VAL A 542 -77.78 45.59 83.77
C VAL A 542 -77.85 45.21 82.28
N ASP A 543 -78.69 45.89 81.50
CA ASP A 543 -78.78 45.66 80.05
C ASP A 543 -77.48 46.01 79.33
N ASP A 544 -76.85 47.14 79.68
CA ASP A 544 -75.54 47.54 79.14
C ASP A 544 -74.45 46.53 79.51
N ALA A 545 -74.45 46.02 80.75
CA ALA A 545 -73.52 44.97 81.18
C ALA A 545 -73.73 43.66 80.38
N ASN A 546 -74.98 43.26 80.12
CA ASN A 546 -75.29 42.10 79.28
C ASN A 546 -74.77 42.28 77.84
N ALA A 547 -74.94 43.45 77.25
CA ALA A 547 -74.43 43.77 75.92
C ALA A 547 -72.89 43.72 75.86
N ALA A 548 -72.23 44.22 76.91
CA ALA A 548 -70.78 44.14 77.04
C ALA A 548 -70.28 42.68 77.17
N ALA A 549 -70.96 41.86 77.98
CA ALA A 549 -70.63 40.43 78.13
C ALA A 549 -70.78 39.66 76.81
N ALA A 550 -71.86 39.93 76.05
CA ALA A 550 -72.05 39.34 74.72
C ALA A 550 -70.94 39.75 73.74
N SER A 551 -70.51 41.02 73.78
CA SER A 551 -69.41 41.53 72.95
C SER A 551 -68.08 40.86 73.30
N LEU A 552 -67.77 40.70 74.60
CA LEU A 552 -66.57 39.97 75.05
C LEU A 552 -66.58 38.50 74.60
N THR A 553 -67.74 37.85 74.61
CA THR A 553 -67.90 36.49 74.09
C THR A 553 -67.60 36.41 72.60
N GLN A 554 -68.07 37.38 71.81
CA GLN A 554 -67.77 37.45 70.38
C GLN A 554 -66.28 37.68 70.11
N ILE A 555 -65.63 38.56 70.88
CA ILE A 555 -64.19 38.81 70.79
C ILE A 555 -63.41 37.52 71.11
N HIS A 556 -63.77 36.82 72.19
CA HIS A 556 -63.16 35.55 72.56
C HIS A 556 -63.17 34.55 71.40
N THR A 557 -64.34 34.29 70.81
CA THR A 557 -64.47 33.36 69.68
C THR A 557 -63.68 33.83 68.44
N ALA A 558 -63.59 35.14 68.20
CA ALA A 558 -62.80 35.67 67.09
C ALA A 558 -61.30 35.46 67.32
N VAL A 559 -60.82 35.68 68.54
CA VAL A 559 -59.41 35.50 68.92
C VAL A 559 -59.02 34.02 68.94
N GLU A 560 -59.89 33.11 69.39
CA GLU A 560 -59.65 31.67 69.28
C GLU A 560 -59.41 31.25 67.82
N ARG A 561 -60.23 31.74 66.88
CA ARG A 561 -60.01 31.47 65.45
C ARG A 561 -58.69 32.03 64.92
N ILE A 562 -58.25 33.18 65.43
CA ILE A 562 -56.94 33.77 65.07
C ILE A 562 -55.81 32.85 65.57
N SER A 563 -55.94 32.32 66.80
CA SER A 563 -54.98 31.37 67.35
C SER A 563 -54.89 30.09 66.50
N ASP A 564 -56.05 29.50 66.16
CA ASP A 564 -56.12 28.31 65.30
C ASP A 564 -55.47 28.56 63.92
N MET A 565 -55.75 29.71 63.32
CA MET A 565 -55.13 30.11 62.04
C MET A 565 -53.62 30.29 62.17
N ALA A 566 -53.15 30.87 63.27
CA ALA A 566 -51.73 31.04 63.53
C ALA A 566 -51.03 29.68 63.66
N THR A 567 -51.62 28.71 64.35
CA THR A 567 -51.10 27.33 64.40
C THR A 567 -51.03 26.69 63.01
N GLN A 568 -52.05 26.87 62.16
CA GLN A 568 -52.03 26.37 60.79
C GLN A 568 -50.93 27.01 59.94
N ILE A 569 -50.72 28.33 60.07
CA ILE A 569 -49.63 29.05 59.38
C ILE A 569 -48.27 28.52 59.84
N ALA A 570 -48.09 28.26 61.14
CA ALA A 570 -46.85 27.69 61.66
C ALA A 570 -46.56 26.31 61.06
N SER A 571 -47.56 25.41 61.01
CA SER A 571 -47.40 24.09 60.37
C SER A 571 -47.09 24.20 58.87
N ALA A 572 -47.75 25.11 58.16
CA ALA A 572 -47.47 25.34 56.73
C ALA A 572 -46.06 25.89 56.49
N ALA A 573 -45.56 26.75 57.40
CA ALA A 573 -44.20 27.25 57.35
C ALA A 573 -43.16 26.14 57.63
N GLU A 574 -43.42 25.22 58.56
CA GLU A 574 -42.56 24.04 58.77
C GLU A 574 -42.48 23.15 57.52
N GLU A 575 -43.61 22.92 56.84
CA GLU A 575 -43.65 22.18 55.58
C GLU A 575 -42.87 22.92 54.48
N GLN A 576 -43.04 24.24 54.34
CA GLN A 576 -42.24 25.06 53.42
C GLN A 576 -40.74 25.00 53.74
N ALA A 577 -40.34 24.98 55.01
CA ALA A 577 -38.93 24.87 55.38
C ALA A 577 -38.32 23.53 54.95
N SER A 578 -39.09 22.44 55.05
CA SER A 578 -38.70 21.12 54.55
C SER A 578 -38.51 21.12 53.03
N VAL A 579 -39.48 21.67 52.29
CA VAL A 579 -39.40 21.80 50.82
C VAL A 579 -38.22 22.68 50.40
N THR A 580 -37.98 23.77 51.11
CA THR A 580 -36.85 24.68 50.84
C THR A 580 -35.51 23.95 51.01
N THR A 581 -35.38 23.11 52.05
CA THR A 581 -34.19 22.28 52.27
C THR A 581 -33.96 21.29 51.13
N GLU A 582 -35.04 20.69 50.60
CA GLU A 582 -34.96 19.78 49.45
C GLU A 582 -34.55 20.54 48.17
N ILE A 583 -35.10 21.73 47.93
CA ILE A 583 -34.72 22.58 46.81
C ILE A 583 -33.24 22.99 46.91
N THR A 584 -32.74 23.34 48.10
CA THR A 584 -31.31 23.63 48.31
C THR A 584 -30.45 22.45 47.87
N ARG A 585 -30.77 21.23 48.34
CA ARG A 585 -30.03 20.02 47.98
C ARG A 585 -30.06 19.74 46.48
N ASN A 586 -31.22 19.93 45.84
CA ASN A 586 -31.35 19.75 44.39
C ASN A 586 -30.54 20.81 43.62
N THR A 587 -30.53 22.06 44.09
CA THR A 587 -29.76 23.16 43.50
C THR A 587 -28.26 22.89 43.57
N GLU A 588 -27.77 22.37 44.71
CA GLU A 588 -26.38 21.91 44.85
C GLU A 588 -26.05 20.77 43.88
N GLY A 589 -26.93 19.78 43.75
CA GLY A 589 -26.76 18.68 42.79
C GLY A 589 -26.69 19.16 41.33
N ILE A 590 -27.54 20.11 40.93
CA ILE A 590 -27.51 20.71 39.58
C ILE A 590 -26.22 21.49 39.36
N ARG A 591 -25.72 22.21 40.38
CA ARG A 591 -24.44 22.92 40.32
C ARG A 591 -23.28 21.96 40.06
N ASP A 592 -23.24 20.83 40.76
CA ASP A 592 -22.17 19.84 40.62
C ASP A 592 -22.19 19.20 39.22
N VAL A 593 -23.36 18.84 38.69
CA VAL A 593 -23.51 18.37 37.30
C VAL A 593 -23.09 19.44 36.29
N SER A 594 -23.41 20.71 36.55
CA SER A 594 -22.99 21.81 35.67
C SER A 594 -21.47 21.98 35.65
N ASN A 595 -20.79 21.78 36.78
CA ASN A 595 -19.32 21.75 36.83
C ASN A 595 -18.75 20.58 36.02
N GLU A 596 -19.33 19.39 36.14
CA GLU A 596 -18.91 18.21 35.37
C GLU A 596 -19.05 18.45 33.86
N LEU A 597 -20.20 18.97 33.42
CA LEU A 597 -20.43 19.33 32.02
C LEU A 597 -19.44 20.39 31.50
N SER A 598 -19.01 21.32 32.36
CA SER A 598 -17.99 22.31 31.99
C SER A 598 -16.65 21.64 31.69
N VAL A 599 -16.25 20.69 32.52
CA VAL A 599 -15.04 19.87 32.31
C VAL A 599 -15.15 19.04 31.03
N GLU A 600 -16.30 18.39 30.79
CA GLU A 600 -16.55 17.62 29.57
C GLU A 600 -16.49 18.49 28.31
N ALA A 601 -17.06 19.70 28.35
CA ALA A 601 -16.99 20.64 27.24
C ALA A 601 -15.53 21.03 26.95
N HIS A 602 -14.72 21.25 28.00
CA HIS A 602 -13.30 21.56 27.84
C HIS A 602 -12.52 20.39 27.22
N GLN A 603 -12.77 19.16 27.69
CA GLN A 603 -12.16 17.95 27.12
C GLN A 603 -12.57 17.72 25.66
N ALA A 604 -13.83 17.98 25.30
CA ALA A 604 -14.31 17.87 23.93
C ALA A 604 -13.59 18.87 23.00
N ALA A 605 -13.34 20.10 23.48
CA ALA A 605 -12.57 21.10 22.73
C ALA A 605 -11.11 20.66 22.52
N GLU A 606 -10.47 20.10 23.55
CA GLU A 606 -9.10 19.57 23.46
C GLU A 606 -9.00 18.39 22.48
N GLN A 607 -9.94 17.44 22.55
CA GLN A 607 -10.01 16.31 21.62
C GLN A 607 -10.23 16.77 20.18
N ALA A 608 -11.08 17.78 19.97
CA ALA A 608 -11.30 18.37 18.67
C ALA A 608 -10.03 19.06 18.14
N ALA A 609 -9.29 19.77 18.97
CA ALA A 609 -8.00 20.35 18.59
C ALA A 609 -7.01 19.28 18.16
N HIS A 610 -6.89 18.20 18.93
CA HIS A 610 -6.01 17.07 18.60
C HIS A 610 -6.45 16.35 17.29
N LEU A 611 -7.75 16.16 17.05
CA LEU A 611 -8.25 15.62 15.78
C LEU A 611 -7.93 16.54 14.59
N SER A 612 -8.02 17.85 14.79
CA SER A 612 -7.65 18.83 13.77
C SER A 612 -6.15 18.76 13.44
N GLU A 613 -5.29 18.56 14.45
CA GLU A 613 -3.84 18.38 14.27
C GLU A 613 -3.53 17.09 13.50
N LEU A 614 -4.08 15.95 13.92
CA LEU A 614 -3.93 14.67 13.21
C LEU A 614 -4.43 14.74 11.76
N SER A 615 -5.53 15.44 11.53
CA SER A 615 -6.05 15.65 10.17
C SER A 615 -5.09 16.50 9.34
N HIS A 616 -4.48 17.53 9.93
CA HIS A 616 -3.48 18.35 9.26
C HIS A 616 -2.21 17.56 8.91
N GLU A 617 -1.71 16.73 9.84
CA GLU A 617 -0.58 15.82 9.58
C GLU A 617 -0.90 14.84 8.45
N LEU A 618 -2.10 14.24 8.47
CA LEU A 618 -2.56 13.34 7.40
C LEU A 618 -2.65 14.06 6.06
N GLU A 619 -3.14 15.31 6.05
CA GLU A 619 -3.19 16.13 4.84
C GLU A 619 -1.78 16.45 4.30
N GLN A 620 -0.82 16.76 5.18
CA GLN A 620 0.58 16.97 4.78
C GLN A 620 1.19 15.71 4.15
N GLU A 621 0.99 14.53 4.73
CA GLU A 621 1.49 13.27 4.16
C GLU A 621 0.82 12.95 2.81
N ILE A 622 -0.46 13.30 2.64
CA ILE A 622 -1.17 13.15 1.37
C ILE A 622 -0.64 14.11 0.31
N GLN A 623 -0.32 15.37 0.68
CA GLN A 623 0.22 16.38 -0.23
C GLN A 623 1.60 16.02 -0.81
N ARG A 624 2.31 15.06 -0.22
CA ARG A 624 3.56 14.50 -0.80
C ARG A 624 3.30 13.75 -2.11
N PHE A 625 2.08 13.26 -2.31
CA PHE A 625 1.65 12.64 -3.56
C PHE A 625 0.99 13.67 -4.46
N LYS A 626 1.39 13.70 -5.73
CA LYS A 626 0.65 14.45 -6.74
C LYS A 626 -0.49 13.58 -7.26
N LEU A 627 -1.71 14.05 -7.00
CA LEU A 627 -2.97 13.43 -7.40
C LEU A 627 -3.46 13.98 -8.74
#